data_AF-A0AAE1RVV6-F1
#
_entry.id   AF-A0AAE1RVV6-F1
#
_cell.length_a   1.000
_cell.length_b   1.000
_cell.length_c   1.000
_cell.angle_alpha   90.00
_cell.angle_beta   90.00
_cell.angle_gamma   90.00
#
_symmetry.space_group_name_H-M   'P 1'
#
loop_
_entity.id
_entity.type
_entity.pdbx_description
1 polymer ?
#
loop_
_entity_poly.entity_id
_entity_poly.type
_entity_poly.pdbx_seq_one_letter_code
_entity_poly.pdbx_strand_id
1 'polypeptide(L)'
;MGQFRKINSLQLLYLEQVQVKSGFTVVGCDDGGIISGTKFVNGCPTSCPRSTDVIDGTCMASGCCQIPIPKGLKSFNTSMQSFKNHTKIWAFNPCGYAFLGEASRFQFRGMQDLNDINFVERIVDSVPIVLDWAIGNRTCVEA
;
A
#
# COMPACT_ATOMS: atom_id res chain seq x y z
N MET A 1 -16.27 -3.93 -4.41
CA MET A 1 -16.70 -3.41 -5.73
C MET A 1 -16.20 -1.98 -5.82
N GLY A 2 -15.00 -1.76 -6.35
CA GLY A 2 -14.48 -0.40 -6.57
C GLY A 2 -14.95 0.09 -7.94
N GLN A 3 -15.68 1.21 -7.97
CA GLN A 3 -16.24 1.78 -9.19
C GLN A 3 -15.30 2.86 -9.73
N PHE A 4 -14.90 2.71 -10.98
CA PHE A 4 -13.96 3.56 -11.73
C PHE A 4 -14.70 4.65 -12.52
N ARG A 5 -14.16 5.88 -12.58
CA ARG A 5 -14.42 6.91 -13.61
C ARG A 5 -13.21 7.87 -13.66
N LYS A 6 -12.78 8.47 -14.77
CA LYS A 6 -13.22 8.50 -16.18
C LYS A 6 -11.94 8.77 -17.01
N ILE A 7 -11.56 7.87 -17.93
CA ILE A 7 -10.54 8.17 -18.94
C ILE A 7 -11.32 8.41 -20.24
N ASN A 8 -11.26 9.64 -20.76
CA ASN A 8 -11.83 9.99 -22.04
C ASN A 8 -10.93 9.44 -23.15
N SER A 9 -11.53 8.72 -24.10
CA SER A 9 -10.99 8.22 -25.38
C SER A 9 -10.89 6.70 -25.44
N LEU A 10 -11.55 6.15 -26.47
CA LEU A 10 -11.68 4.74 -26.81
C LEU A 10 -10.32 4.12 -27.16
N GLN A 11 -9.74 3.30 -26.29
CA GLN A 11 -8.90 2.20 -26.75
C GLN A 11 -8.84 1.07 -25.72
N LEU A 12 -9.00 -0.15 -26.22
CA LEU A 12 -9.15 -1.41 -25.49
C LEU A 12 -7.93 -1.69 -24.60
N LEU A 13 -8.04 -1.39 -23.30
CA LEU A 13 -7.06 -1.78 -22.28
C LEU A 13 -7.28 -3.26 -21.94
N TYR A 14 -6.40 -4.14 -22.43
CA TYR A 14 -6.38 -5.53 -21.97
C TYR A 14 -5.17 -5.72 -21.05
N LEU A 15 -5.49 -5.95 -19.76
CA LEU A 15 -4.64 -6.33 -18.64
C LEU A 15 -3.88 -5.18 -17.95
N GLU A 16 -4.51 -4.56 -16.95
CA GLU A 16 -3.80 -3.81 -15.89
C GLU A 16 -3.21 -4.82 -14.89
N GLN A 17 -1.89 -4.82 -14.68
CA GLN A 17 -1.20 -5.77 -13.80
C GLN A 17 -0.22 -5.05 -12.85
N VAL A 18 -0.19 -5.43 -11.58
CA VAL A 18 0.76 -4.85 -10.60
C VAL A 18 2.23 -5.12 -10.99
N GLN A 19 3.07 -4.10 -10.87
CA GLN A 19 4.51 -4.14 -11.20
C GLN A 19 5.45 -4.68 -10.13
N VAL A 20 6.65 -5.07 -10.57
CA VAL A 20 7.77 -5.59 -9.75
C VAL A 20 8.19 -4.61 -8.66
N LYS A 21 8.00 -3.30 -8.88
CA LYS A 21 8.41 -2.24 -7.94
C LYS A 21 7.32 -1.87 -6.93
N SER A 22 6.16 -2.50 -6.99
CA SER A 22 5.06 -2.22 -6.05
C SER A 22 5.30 -2.94 -4.73
N GLY A 23 5.13 -2.22 -3.62
CA GLY A 23 5.21 -2.74 -2.26
C GLY A 23 3.91 -2.51 -1.51
N PHE A 24 3.48 -3.51 -0.74
CA PHE A 24 2.42 -3.34 0.23
C PHE A 24 3.04 -2.87 1.54
N THR A 25 2.58 -1.72 2.02
CA THR A 25 3.16 -1.01 3.16
C THR A 25 2.10 -0.86 4.24
N VAL A 26 2.50 -1.09 5.48
CA VAL A 26 1.72 -0.81 6.69
C VAL A 26 2.51 0.18 7.54
N VAL A 27 1.87 1.26 7.96
CA VAL A 27 2.43 2.28 8.84
C VAL A 27 1.53 2.39 10.06
N GLY A 28 2.14 2.26 11.23
CA GLY A 28 1.40 2.14 12.49
C GLY A 28 2.21 1.41 13.55
N CYS A 29 1.71 1.46 14.76
CA CYS A 29 2.16 0.63 15.86
C CYS A 29 0.99 -0.27 16.26
N ASP A 30 1.27 -1.51 16.67
CA ASP A 30 0.18 -2.44 17.06
C ASP A 30 -0.78 -2.77 15.90
N ASP A 31 -0.31 -2.65 14.66
CA ASP A 31 -1.09 -2.88 13.44
C ASP A 31 -0.53 -4.01 12.59
N GLY A 32 -1.41 -4.68 11.85
CA GLY A 32 -1.04 -5.66 10.84
C GLY A 32 -1.93 -5.57 9.62
N GLY A 33 -1.31 -5.57 8.44
CA GLY A 33 -2.00 -5.66 7.16
C GLY A 33 -1.80 -7.03 6.53
N ILE A 34 -2.84 -7.54 5.86
CA ILE A 34 -2.77 -8.74 5.02
C ILE A 34 -3.12 -8.33 3.60
N ILE A 35 -2.35 -8.83 2.64
CA ILE A 35 -2.67 -8.74 1.22
C ILE A 35 -2.76 -10.15 0.64
N SER A 36 -3.82 -10.42 -0.10
CA SER A 36 -4.08 -11.72 -0.72
C SER A 36 -4.49 -11.59 -2.18
N GLY A 37 -4.14 -12.59 -2.97
CA GLY A 37 -4.56 -12.79 -4.36
C GLY A 37 -4.87 -14.26 -4.61
N THR A 38 -5.09 -14.66 -5.86
CA THR A 38 -5.55 -16.03 -6.20
C THR A 38 -4.63 -17.15 -5.71
N LYS A 39 -3.31 -16.92 -5.63
CA LYS A 39 -2.30 -17.90 -5.19
C LYS A 39 -1.22 -17.27 -4.31
N PHE A 40 -1.57 -16.22 -3.58
CA PHE A 40 -0.63 -15.41 -2.85
C PHE A 40 -1.30 -14.86 -1.59
N VAL A 41 -0.65 -14.98 -0.44
CA VAL A 41 -1.05 -14.32 0.79
C VAL A 41 0.22 -13.92 1.52
N ASN A 42 0.36 -12.64 1.82
CA ASN A 42 1.43 -12.13 2.66
C ASN A 42 0.85 -11.20 3.75
N GLY A 43 1.61 -11.09 4.84
CA GLY A 43 1.29 -10.18 5.95
C GLY A 43 2.42 -9.20 6.20
N CYS A 44 2.06 -8.04 6.75
CA CYS A 44 2.98 -6.99 7.14
C CYS A 44 2.62 -6.50 8.55
N PRO A 45 3.21 -7.08 9.61
CA PRO A 45 2.97 -6.66 10.98
C PRO A 45 3.88 -5.50 11.39
N THR A 46 3.40 -4.66 12.30
CA THR A 46 4.14 -3.57 12.91
C THR A 46 3.97 -3.56 14.43
N SER A 47 5.04 -3.20 15.15
CA SER A 47 5.02 -3.16 16.61
C SER A 47 5.99 -2.11 17.14
N CYS A 48 5.49 -1.26 18.01
CA CYS A 48 6.27 -0.26 18.75
C CYS A 48 5.55 0.01 20.07
N PRO A 49 5.89 -0.72 21.15
CA PRO A 49 5.27 -0.52 22.47
C PRO A 49 5.46 0.89 23.03
N ARG A 50 6.54 1.58 22.62
CA ARG A 50 6.86 2.96 23.00
C ARG A 50 7.17 3.78 21.76
N SER A 51 6.97 5.10 21.85
CA SER A 51 7.34 6.04 20.78
C SER A 51 8.85 6.02 20.49
N THR A 52 9.68 5.72 21.50
CA THR A 52 11.13 5.59 21.35
C THR A 52 11.57 4.37 20.54
N ASP A 53 10.66 3.42 20.30
CA ASP A 53 10.97 2.18 19.56
C ASP A 53 10.78 2.38 18.05
N VAL A 54 10.24 3.53 17.63
CA VAL A 54 9.99 3.89 16.23
C VAL A 54 11.28 4.34 15.57
N ILE A 55 11.61 3.70 14.44
CA ILE A 55 12.85 3.96 13.69
C ILE A 55 12.47 4.60 12.37
N ASP A 56 12.97 5.82 12.11
CA ASP A 56 12.77 6.51 10.84
C ASP A 56 13.67 5.93 9.73
N GLY A 57 13.31 6.19 8.47
CA GLY A 57 14.04 5.74 7.29
C GLY A 57 14.02 4.23 7.01
N THR A 58 13.74 3.39 8.01
CA THR A 58 13.66 1.93 7.89
C THR A 58 12.20 1.48 7.95
N CYS A 59 11.77 0.64 7.00
CA CYS A 59 10.41 0.08 6.98
C CYS A 59 10.41 -1.45 7.20
N MET A 60 10.96 -1.87 8.34
CA MET A 60 11.02 -3.26 8.77
C MET A 60 10.54 -3.41 10.23
N ALA A 61 9.22 -3.52 10.39
CA ALA A 61 8.44 -3.78 11.61
C ALA A 61 8.24 -2.64 12.63
N SER A 62 9.26 -1.84 12.96
CA SER A 62 9.13 -0.79 13.99
C SER A 62 8.49 0.48 13.44
N GLY A 63 7.16 0.57 13.52
CA GLY A 63 6.37 1.71 13.02
C GLY A 63 6.03 1.64 11.53
N CYS A 64 6.76 0.81 10.78
CA CYS A 64 6.56 0.62 9.35
C CYS A 64 6.98 -0.78 8.92
N CYS A 65 6.17 -1.43 8.11
CA CYS A 65 6.48 -2.68 7.44
C CYS A 65 6.19 -2.53 5.95
N GLN A 66 7.12 -2.93 5.09
CA GLN A 66 6.90 -2.98 3.64
C GLN A 66 7.33 -4.34 3.10
N ILE A 67 6.45 -4.96 2.31
CA ILE A 67 6.72 -6.23 1.64
C ILE A 67 6.61 -6.08 0.12
N PRO A 68 7.47 -6.75 -0.66
CA PRO A 68 7.38 -6.75 -2.11
C PRO A 68 6.14 -7.52 -2.58
N ILE A 69 5.49 -7.02 -3.63
CA ILE A 69 4.35 -7.68 -4.25
C ILE A 69 4.77 -8.41 -5.53
N PRO A 70 4.36 -9.66 -5.74
CA PRO A 70 4.69 -10.38 -6.97
C PRO A 70 4.21 -9.64 -8.22
N LYS A 71 5.00 -9.70 -9.30
CA LYS A 71 4.56 -9.17 -10.59
C LYS A 71 3.32 -9.92 -11.08
N GLY A 72 2.42 -9.23 -11.76
CA GLY A 72 1.31 -9.88 -12.48
C GLY A 72 0.09 -10.17 -11.61
N LEU A 73 -0.03 -9.54 -10.43
CA LEU A 73 -1.31 -9.55 -9.73
C LEU A 73 -2.34 -8.76 -10.56
N LYS A 74 -3.39 -9.46 -10.99
CA LYS A 74 -4.57 -8.87 -11.67
C LYS A 74 -5.59 -8.35 -10.66
N SER A 75 -5.67 -9.03 -9.53
CA SER A 75 -6.60 -8.75 -8.46
C SER A 75 -5.96 -9.09 -7.13
N PHE A 76 -6.31 -8.31 -6.13
CA PHE A 76 -5.88 -8.51 -4.76
C PHE A 76 -6.97 -8.02 -3.81
N ASN A 77 -6.92 -8.50 -2.58
CA ASN A 77 -7.70 -8.00 -1.46
C ASN A 77 -6.73 -7.61 -0.35
N THR A 78 -7.09 -6.59 0.42
CA THR A 78 -6.32 -6.13 1.58
C THR A 78 -7.22 -6.01 2.79
N SER A 79 -6.72 -6.43 3.94
CA SER A 79 -7.34 -6.16 5.23
C SER A 79 -6.28 -5.62 6.20
N MET A 80 -6.74 -4.86 7.19
CA MET A 80 -5.87 -4.34 8.24
C MET A 80 -6.60 -4.46 9.58
N GLN A 81 -5.83 -4.72 10.63
CA GLN A 81 -6.33 -4.80 11.99
C GLN A 81 -5.30 -4.25 12.97
N SER A 82 -5.78 -3.78 14.11
CA SER A 82 -4.95 -3.52 15.29
C SER A 82 -4.99 -4.71 16.24
N PHE A 83 -3.87 -5.08 16.83
CA PHE A 83 -3.77 -6.24 17.74
C PHE A 83 -4.28 -5.94 19.15
N LYS A 84 -4.16 -4.70 19.63
CA LYS A 84 -4.60 -4.25 20.98
C LYS A 84 -5.45 -2.97 20.91
N ASN A 85 -6.07 -2.72 19.76
CA ASN A 85 -6.95 -1.57 19.48
C ASN A 85 -6.30 -0.22 19.84
N HIS A 86 -4.97 -0.11 19.65
CA HIS A 86 -4.18 1.10 19.95
C HIS A 86 -4.23 1.58 21.41
N THR A 87 -4.83 0.81 22.32
CA THR A 87 -5.12 1.24 23.70
C THR A 87 -3.90 1.71 24.50
N LYS A 88 -2.70 1.20 24.18
CA LYS A 88 -1.44 1.55 24.86
C LYS A 88 -0.59 2.58 24.15
N ILE A 89 -0.94 2.95 22.91
CA ILE A 89 -0.12 3.77 22.01
C ILE A 89 -0.88 4.99 21.47
N TRP A 90 -2.19 5.11 21.76
CA TRP A 90 -3.10 6.14 21.26
C TRP A 90 -2.55 7.57 21.36
N ALA A 91 -1.78 7.87 22.41
CA ALA A 91 -1.19 9.19 22.63
C ALA A 91 -0.22 9.64 21.52
N PHE A 92 0.38 8.70 20.78
CA PHE A 92 1.37 9.01 19.74
C PHE A 92 1.12 8.30 18.41
N ASN A 93 0.26 7.30 18.37
CA ASN A 93 -0.22 6.66 17.16
C ASN A 93 -1.71 6.28 17.35
N PRO A 94 -2.65 7.14 16.93
CA PRO A 94 -4.09 6.90 17.07
C PRO A 94 -4.68 6.10 15.89
N CYS A 95 -3.96 6.01 14.77
CA CYS A 95 -4.42 5.39 13.53
C CYS A 95 -3.30 4.58 12.86
N GLY A 96 -3.67 3.44 12.29
CA GLY A 96 -2.83 2.66 11.39
C GLY A 96 -3.24 2.87 9.93
N TYR A 97 -2.32 2.64 9.00
CA TYR A 97 -2.54 2.78 7.56
C TYR A 97 -1.94 1.61 6.80
N ALA A 98 -2.64 1.13 5.77
CA ALA A 98 -2.14 0.13 4.83
C ALA A 98 -2.40 0.58 3.40
N PHE A 99 -1.40 0.46 2.53
CA PHE A 99 -1.50 0.88 1.14
C PHE A 99 -0.57 0.07 0.21
N LEU A 100 -0.91 0.07 -1.07
CA LEU A 100 -0.09 -0.47 -2.15
C LEU A 100 0.44 0.71 -2.97
N GLY A 101 1.73 0.71 -3.30
CA GLY A 101 2.33 1.76 -4.15
C GLY A 101 3.77 1.46 -4.52
N GLU A 102 4.41 2.35 -5.29
CA GLU A 102 5.82 2.22 -5.66
C GLU A 102 6.71 2.22 -4.41
N ALA A 103 7.34 1.09 -4.11
CA ALA A 103 8.05 0.84 -2.85
C ALA A 103 9.15 1.89 -2.59
N SER A 104 9.90 2.27 -3.62
CA SER A 104 11.00 3.23 -3.54
C SER A 104 10.60 4.69 -3.40
N ARG A 105 9.31 5.03 -3.59
CA ARG A 105 8.80 6.40 -3.44
C ARG A 105 8.42 6.72 -2.01
N PHE A 106 8.07 5.70 -1.23
CA PHE A 106 7.67 5.89 0.15
C PHE A 106 8.89 5.87 1.08
N GLN A 107 9.06 6.94 1.85
CA GLN A 107 10.02 7.01 2.94
C GLN A 107 9.28 7.27 4.25
N PHE A 108 9.44 6.34 5.19
CA PHE A 108 8.87 6.46 6.53
C PHE A 108 9.63 7.53 7.33
N ARG A 109 8.91 8.55 7.82
CA ARG A 109 9.46 9.66 8.61
C ARG A 109 9.39 9.40 10.13
N GLY A 110 9.19 8.16 10.54
CA GLY A 110 9.10 7.78 11.95
C GLY A 110 7.86 8.38 12.63
N MET A 111 8.07 8.92 13.83
CA MET A 111 7.01 9.50 14.67
C MET A 111 6.16 10.56 13.98
N GLN A 112 6.74 11.28 13.02
CA GLN A 112 6.01 12.31 12.27
C GLN A 112 4.85 11.69 11.50
N ASP A 113 5.05 10.52 10.89
CA ASP A 113 4.03 9.84 10.09
C ASP A 113 2.94 9.17 10.94
N LEU A 114 3.27 8.75 12.16
CA LEU A 114 2.35 8.04 13.05
C LEU A 114 1.23 8.93 13.64
N ASN A 115 1.39 10.25 13.57
CA ASN A 115 0.44 11.23 14.07
C ASN A 115 0.18 12.37 13.06
N ASP A 116 0.50 12.15 11.78
CA ASP A 116 0.27 13.13 10.71
C ASP A 116 -1.17 13.07 10.21
N ILE A 117 -1.92 14.14 10.44
CA ILE A 117 -3.31 14.27 9.96
C ILE A 117 -3.41 14.29 8.43
N ASN A 118 -2.34 14.68 7.73
CA ASN A 118 -2.26 14.74 6.28
C ASN A 118 -1.53 13.53 5.69
N PHE A 119 -1.32 12.47 6.50
CA PHE A 119 -0.59 11.28 6.06
C PHE A 119 -1.18 10.70 4.76
N VAL A 120 -2.50 10.54 4.71
CA VAL A 120 -3.21 9.95 3.56
C VAL A 120 -3.02 10.79 2.30
N GLU A 121 -3.19 12.11 2.40
CA GLU A 121 -3.00 13.03 1.26
C GLU A 121 -1.59 12.94 0.71
N ARG A 122 -0.58 12.95 1.58
CA ARG A 122 0.82 12.78 1.20
C ARG A 122 1.06 11.46 0.48
N ILE A 123 0.48 10.34 0.96
CA ILE A 123 0.64 9.03 0.29
C ILE A 123 0.03 9.06 -1.10
N VAL A 124 -1.19 9.58 -1.24
CA VAL A 124 -1.89 9.67 -2.54
C VAL A 124 -1.10 10.51 -3.54
N ASP A 125 -0.49 11.60 -3.09
CA ASP A 125 0.27 12.52 -3.96
C ASP A 125 1.67 12.02 -4.31
N SER A 126 2.34 11.29 -3.41
CA SER A 126 3.77 10.96 -3.54
C SER A 126 4.06 9.50 -3.87
N VAL A 127 3.11 8.58 -3.65
CA VAL A 127 3.33 7.13 -3.81
C VAL A 127 2.36 6.56 -4.85
N PRO A 128 2.71 6.61 -6.16
CA PRO A 128 1.84 6.11 -7.22
C PRO A 128 1.71 4.59 -7.18
N ILE A 129 0.56 4.07 -7.59
CA ILE A 129 0.40 2.65 -7.90
C ILE A 129 0.96 2.42 -9.32
N VAL A 130 1.88 1.46 -9.46
CA VAL A 130 2.50 1.14 -10.75
C VAL A 130 1.83 -0.09 -11.36
N LEU A 131 1.17 0.10 -12.51
CA LEU A 131 0.52 -0.94 -13.31
C LEU A 131 1.23 -1.07 -14.67
N ASP A 132 1.51 -2.30 -15.11
CA ASP A 132 1.78 -2.56 -16.54
C ASP A 132 0.42 -2.60 -17.22
N TRP A 133 0.29 -1.83 -18.28
CA TRP A 133 -0.80 -1.94 -19.23
C TRP A 133 -0.21 -2.28 -20.60
N ALA A 134 -0.95 -3.04 -21.41
CA ALA A 134 -0.64 -3.26 -22.81
C ALA A 134 -1.86 -2.88 -23.66
N ILE A 135 -1.64 -2.15 -24.75
CA ILE A 135 -2.65 -2.00 -25.80
C ILE A 135 -2.59 -3.28 -26.64
N GLY A 136 -3.69 -4.00 -26.71
CA GLY A 136 -3.80 -5.17 -27.58
C GLY A 136 -3.59 -4.78 -29.04
N ASN A 137 -2.80 -5.57 -29.78
CA ASN A 137 -2.57 -5.35 -31.21
C ASN A 137 -3.81 -5.80 -32.01
N ARG A 138 -4.89 -5.01 -31.96
CA ARG A 138 -5.96 -5.11 -32.96
C ARG A 138 -5.62 -4.15 -34.08
N THR A 139 -5.31 -4.70 -35.26
CA THR A 139 -5.27 -3.91 -36.48
C THR A 139 -6.65 -3.28 -36.69
N CYS A 140 -6.70 -2.02 -37.11
CA CYS A 140 -7.92 -1.24 -37.34
C CYS A 140 -8.90 -1.81 -38.38
N VAL A 141 -8.69 -3.05 -38.85
CA VAL A 141 -9.48 -3.72 -39.88
C VAL A 141 -10.70 -4.46 -39.29
N GLU A 142 -10.82 -4.57 -37.97
CA GLU A 142 -11.95 -5.23 -37.29
C GLU A 142 -12.66 -4.30 -36.26
N ALA A 143 -12.77 -3.00 -36.58
CA ALA A 143 -13.56 -2.04 -35.81
C ALA A 143 -14.78 -1.57 -36.62
#